data_AF-A0A949CPI5-F1
#
_entry.id   AF-A0A949CPI5-F1
#
_cell.length_a   1.000
_cell.length_b   1.000
_cell.length_c   1.000
_cell.angle_alpha   90.00
_cell.angle_beta   90.00
_cell.angle_gamma   90.00
#
_symmetry.space_group_name_H-M   'P 1'
#
loop_
_entity.id
_entity.type
_entity.pdbx_description
1 polymer ?
#
loop_
_entity_poly.entity_id
_entity_poly.type
_entity_poly.pdbx_seq_one_letter_code
_entity_poly.pdbx_strand_id
1 'polypeptide(L)'
;SPSDEVRNGPYVYPKGPYEHIQANKGRAEAMMWTVERVDGGKGFGFTGGHFHDNWGNEPFRKVVLNAMVWLAGLDVPEDGVRSSISKDELDANLDPKKR
;
A
#
# COMPACT_ATOMS: atom_id res chain seq x y z
N SER A 1 -4.30 -3.99 -13.78
CA SER A 1 -3.43 -5.17 -13.55
C SER A 1 -1.98 -4.74 -13.63
N PRO A 2 -1.03 -5.45 -13.00
CA PRO A 2 0.40 -5.17 -13.16
C PRO A 2 0.82 -5.27 -14.64
N SER A 3 1.80 -4.47 -15.06
CA SER A 3 2.32 -4.50 -16.42
C SER A 3 3.13 -5.78 -16.71
N ASP A 4 3.37 -6.05 -17.99
CA ASP A 4 4.26 -7.14 -18.42
C ASP A 4 5.69 -6.95 -17.91
N GLU A 5 6.16 -5.71 -17.79
CA GLU A 5 7.47 -5.38 -17.22
C GLU A 5 7.58 -5.88 -15.77
N VAL A 6 6.59 -5.57 -14.94
CA VAL A 6 6.49 -6.07 -13.55
C VAL A 6 6.53 -7.61 -13.53
N ARG A 7 5.77 -8.26 -14.43
CA ARG A 7 5.68 -9.73 -14.52
C ARG A 7 6.98 -10.40 -14.96
N ASN A 8 7.84 -9.70 -15.70
CA ASN A 8 9.15 -10.19 -16.11
C ASN A 8 10.20 -10.08 -15.01
N GLY A 9 9.88 -9.44 -13.88
CA GLY A 9 10.69 -9.44 -12.67
C GLY A 9 12.07 -8.74 -12.79
N PRO A 10 12.19 -7.53 -13.38
CA PRO A 10 13.48 -6.85 -13.49
C PRO A 10 14.08 -6.46 -12.11
N TYR A 11 13.25 -6.39 -11.07
CA TYR A 11 13.60 -5.92 -9.73
C TYR A 11 13.40 -6.96 -8.61
N VAL A 12 12.96 -8.19 -8.92
CA VAL A 12 12.80 -9.25 -7.90
C VAL A 12 14.13 -9.97 -7.63
N TYR A 13 14.31 -10.51 -6.42
CA TYR A 13 15.45 -11.36 -6.06
C TYR A 13 14.98 -12.72 -5.51
N PRO A 14 15.48 -13.86 -6.03
CA PRO A 14 16.35 -14.00 -7.20
C PRO A 14 15.72 -13.41 -8.47
N LYS A 15 16.54 -12.97 -9.43
CA LYS A 15 16.04 -12.36 -10.66
C LYS A 15 15.23 -13.38 -11.46
N GLY A 16 14.04 -12.98 -11.90
CA GLY A 16 13.19 -13.77 -12.78
C GLY A 16 13.65 -13.72 -14.25
N PRO A 17 12.75 -14.03 -15.19
CA PRO A 17 11.32 -14.26 -14.99
C PRO A 17 11.01 -15.63 -14.35
N TYR A 18 9.88 -15.71 -13.64
CA TYR A 18 9.32 -16.96 -13.14
C TYR A 18 8.08 -17.33 -13.96
N GLU A 19 8.04 -18.54 -14.52
CA GLU A 19 6.94 -18.98 -15.40
C GLU A 19 5.56 -18.82 -14.75
N HIS A 20 5.43 -19.17 -13.47
CA HIS A 20 4.18 -19.04 -12.72
C HIS A 20 3.73 -17.58 -12.50
N ILE A 21 4.65 -16.60 -12.54
CA ILE A 21 4.32 -15.17 -12.47
C ILE A 21 3.87 -14.68 -13.86
N GLN A 22 4.57 -15.07 -14.92
CA GLN A 22 4.23 -14.72 -16.30
C GLN A 22 2.89 -15.33 -16.74
N ALA A 23 2.56 -16.53 -16.29
CA ALA A 23 1.27 -17.17 -16.55
C ALA A 23 0.06 -16.34 -16.04
N ASN A 24 0.28 -15.42 -15.11
CA ASN A 24 -0.75 -14.55 -14.53
C ASN A 24 -0.88 -13.18 -15.25
N LYS A 25 -0.41 -13.03 -16.50
CA LYS A 25 -0.59 -11.80 -17.28
C LYS A 25 -2.06 -11.39 -17.37
N GLY A 26 -2.32 -10.08 -17.30
CA GLY A 26 -3.67 -9.52 -17.29
C GLY A 26 -4.47 -9.75 -16.00
N ARG A 27 -4.04 -10.64 -15.11
CA ARG A 27 -4.73 -10.93 -13.84
C ARG A 27 -4.80 -9.70 -12.94
N ALA A 28 -5.97 -9.45 -12.38
CA ALA A 28 -6.12 -8.48 -11.29
C ALA A 28 -5.43 -9.02 -10.03
N GLU A 29 -4.71 -8.17 -9.32
CA GLU A 29 -4.06 -8.52 -8.06
C GLU A 29 -4.75 -7.77 -6.92
N ALA A 30 -5.03 -8.47 -5.83
CA ALA A 30 -5.53 -7.84 -4.62
C ALA A 30 -4.40 -7.03 -3.99
N MET A 31 -4.56 -5.70 -3.97
CA MET A 31 -3.60 -4.78 -3.32
C MET A 31 -4.03 -4.39 -1.91
N MET A 32 -5.29 -4.63 -1.58
CA MET A 32 -5.92 -4.23 -0.33
C MET A 32 -7.11 -5.13 -0.02
N TRP A 33 -7.39 -5.41 1.26
CA TRP A 33 -8.57 -6.15 1.70
C TRP A 33 -9.01 -5.71 3.10
N THR A 34 -10.28 -5.96 3.41
CA THR A 34 -10.89 -5.68 4.71
C THR A 34 -11.63 -6.92 5.23
N VAL A 35 -11.78 -7.01 6.56
CA VAL A 35 -12.59 -8.03 7.23
C VAL A 35 -13.32 -7.40 8.40
N GLU A 36 -14.60 -7.76 8.56
CA GLU A 36 -15.37 -7.52 9.79
C GLU A 36 -15.64 -8.88 10.42
N ARG A 37 -15.26 -9.04 11.69
CA ARG A 37 -15.50 -10.24 12.47
C ARG A 37 -16.87 -10.15 13.14
N VAL A 38 -17.41 -11.32 13.50
CA VAL A 38 -18.73 -11.45 14.13
C VAL A 38 -18.83 -10.69 15.46
N ASP A 39 -17.71 -10.52 16.16
CA ASP A 39 -17.60 -9.75 17.41
C ASP A 39 -17.43 -8.24 17.20
N GLY A 40 -17.52 -7.75 15.96
CA GLY A 40 -17.34 -6.34 15.59
C GLY A 40 -15.89 -5.94 15.35
N GLY A 41 -14.92 -6.85 15.53
CA GLY A 41 -13.52 -6.57 15.24
C GLY A 41 -13.27 -6.32 13.75
N LYS A 42 -12.57 -5.24 13.41
CA LYS A 42 -12.23 -4.89 12.02
C LYS A 42 -10.76 -5.19 11.71
N GLY A 43 -10.48 -5.58 10.48
CA GLY A 43 -9.13 -5.86 9.98
C GLY A 43 -8.92 -5.31 8.58
N PHE A 44 -7.69 -4.91 8.28
CA PHE A 44 -7.29 -4.29 7.03
C PHE A 44 -5.90 -4.79 6.63
N GLY A 45 -5.70 -5.06 5.34
CA GLY A 45 -4.39 -5.38 4.78
C GLY A 45 -4.12 -4.59 3.51
N PHE A 46 -2.86 -4.24 3.29
CA PHE A 46 -2.41 -3.40 2.17
C PHE A 46 -0.96 -3.73 1.79
N THR A 47 -0.67 -3.87 0.50
CA THR A 47 0.66 -4.30 0.00
C THR A 47 1.59 -3.15 -0.40
N GLY A 48 1.20 -1.88 -0.23
CA GLY A 48 1.95 -0.73 -0.74
C GLY A 48 3.07 -0.17 0.15
N GLY A 49 3.27 -0.66 1.37
CA GLY A 49 4.10 -0.01 2.40
C GLY A 49 5.63 -0.09 2.24
N HIS A 50 6.15 -0.47 1.06
CA HIS A 50 7.59 -0.71 0.89
C HIS A 50 8.43 0.57 0.76
N PHE A 51 8.01 1.51 -0.09
CA PHE A 51 8.73 2.78 -0.29
C PHE A 51 8.14 3.86 0.61
N HIS A 52 8.95 4.41 1.52
CA HIS A 52 8.52 5.47 2.43
C HIS A 52 8.04 6.73 1.70
N ASP A 53 8.68 7.06 0.57
CA ASP A 53 8.31 8.22 -0.25
C ASP A 53 6.85 8.19 -0.73
N ASN A 54 6.22 7.00 -0.79
CA ASN A 54 4.80 6.87 -1.13
C ASN A 54 3.90 7.62 -0.16
N TRP A 55 4.32 7.85 1.09
CA TRP A 55 3.53 8.63 2.06
C TRP A 55 3.41 10.11 1.70
N GLY A 56 4.25 10.63 0.81
CA GLY A 56 4.08 11.95 0.21
C GLY A 56 2.90 12.04 -0.76
N ASN A 57 2.48 10.92 -1.35
CA ASN A 57 1.32 10.87 -2.26
C ASN A 57 0.01 10.93 -1.44
N GLU A 58 -0.76 12.01 -1.60
CA GLU A 58 -1.98 12.22 -0.83
C GLU A 58 -3.02 11.10 -1.01
N PRO A 59 -3.43 10.70 -2.25
CA PRO A 59 -4.32 9.56 -2.43
C PRO A 59 -3.86 8.27 -1.73
N PHE A 60 -2.57 7.95 -1.81
CA PHE A 60 -1.98 6.77 -1.16
C PHE A 60 -2.16 6.83 0.36
N ARG A 61 -1.79 7.97 0.95
CA ARG A 61 -1.91 8.20 2.39
C ARG A 61 -3.38 8.23 2.85
N LYS A 62 -4.28 8.83 2.07
CA LYS A 62 -5.71 8.93 2.36
C LYS A 62 -6.38 7.56 2.51
N VAL A 63 -6.03 6.58 1.65
CA VAL A 63 -6.54 5.20 1.77
C VAL A 63 -6.20 4.60 3.13
N VAL A 64 -4.95 4.74 3.57
CA VAL A 64 -4.49 4.19 4.85
C VAL A 64 -5.11 4.92 6.04
N LEU A 65 -5.22 6.24 5.99
CA LEU A 65 -5.86 7.03 7.05
C LEU A 65 -7.36 6.72 7.17
N ASN A 66 -8.07 6.59 6.05
CA ASN A 66 -9.47 6.16 6.05
C ASN A 66 -9.62 4.77 6.66
N ALA A 67 -8.72 3.83 6.33
CA ALA A 67 -8.70 2.51 6.93
C ALA A 67 -8.48 2.57 8.44
N MET A 68 -7.59 3.44 8.95
CA MET A 68 -7.38 3.63 10.39
C MET A 68 -8.63 4.13 11.11
N VAL A 69 -9.34 5.12 10.55
CA VAL A 69 -10.60 5.61 11.11
C VAL A 69 -11.65 4.49 11.17
N TRP A 70 -11.79 3.74 10.07
CA TRP A 70 -12.72 2.61 10.00
C TRP A 70 -12.35 1.50 10.99
N LEU A 71 -11.07 1.15 11.10
CA LEU A 71 -10.58 0.16 12.07
C LEU A 71 -10.87 0.55 13.52
N ALA A 72 -10.86 1.85 13.82
CA ALA A 72 -11.23 2.39 15.12
C ALA A 72 -12.75 2.35 15.41
N GLY A 73 -13.56 1.86 14.47
CA GLY A 73 -15.02 1.79 14.59
C GLY A 73 -15.73 3.13 14.37
N LEU A 74 -15.03 4.11 13.78
CA LEU A 74 -15.56 5.43 13.48
C LEU A 74 -16.00 5.54 12.02
N ASP A 75 -16.91 6.47 11.75
CA ASP A 75 -17.32 6.80 10.40
C ASP A 75 -16.21 7.55 9.65
N VAL A 76 -15.86 7.06 8.46
CA VAL A 76 -14.91 7.73 7.58
C VAL A 76 -15.58 8.98 6.99
N PRO A 77 -14.91 10.15 6.99
CA PRO A 77 -15.46 11.35 6.37
C PRO A 77 -15.80 11.14 4.89
N GLU A 78 -16.84 11.81 4.38
CA GLU A 78 -17.29 11.70 2.98
C GLU A 78 -16.17 12.06 1.98
N ASP A 79 -15.40 13.12 2.27
CA ASP A 79 -14.23 13.53 1.47
C ASP A 79 -12.94 12.74 1.80
N GLY A 80 -13.03 11.79 2.73
CA GLY A 80 -11.90 11.11 3.35
C GLY A 80 -11.11 11.98 4.33
N VAL A 81 -10.15 11.37 5.01
CA VAL A 81 -9.27 12.06 5.96
C VAL A 81 -8.37 13.04 5.22
N ARG A 82 -8.48 14.32 5.57
CA ARG A 82 -7.61 15.38 5.08
C ARG A 82 -6.25 15.28 5.76
N SER A 83 -5.19 15.34 4.97
CA SER A 83 -3.82 15.28 5.49
C SER A 83 -2.86 15.98 4.53
N SER A 84 -1.84 16.62 5.08
CA SER A 84 -0.73 17.24 4.37
C SER A 84 0.57 16.86 5.06
N ILE A 85 1.64 16.69 4.27
CA ILE A 85 2.98 16.46 4.79
C ILE A 85 3.97 17.13 3.84
N SER A 86 4.92 17.87 4.40
CA SER A 86 6.05 18.42 3.65
C SER A 86 7.13 17.36 3.44
N LYS A 87 8.06 17.62 2.51
CA LYS A 87 9.21 16.75 2.31
C LYS A 87 10.08 16.67 3.58
N ASP A 88 10.29 17.81 4.25
CA ASP A 88 11.12 17.86 5.46
C ASP A 88 10.51 17.03 6.59
N GLU A 89 9.18 17.08 6.79
CA GLU A 89 8.48 16.23 7.76
C GLU A 89 8.54 14.75 7.40
N LEU A 90 8.43 14.42 6.11
CA LEU A 90 8.51 13.04 5.63
C LEU A 90 9.90 12.44 5.86
N ASP A 91 10.95 13.26 5.73
CA ASP A 91 12.34 12.84 5.83
C ASP A 91 12.90 12.92 7.27
N ALA A 92 12.22 13.61 8.19
CA ALA A 92 12.72 13.98 9.52
C ALA A 92 13.22 12.81 10.40
N ASN A 93 12.74 11.58 10.16
CA ASN A 93 13.06 10.39 10.97
C ASN A 93 13.54 9.20 10.13
N LEU A 94 14.07 9.45 8.93
CA LEU A 94 14.62 8.37 8.10
C LEU A 94 15.95 7.86 8.66
N ASP A 95 16.04 6.54 8.84
CA ASP A 95 17.31 5.90 9.15
C ASP A 95 18.30 6.09 7.99
N PRO A 96 19.57 6.43 8.28
CA PRO A 96 20.58 6.54 7.23
C PRO A 96 20.76 5.19 6.54
N LYS A 97 20.57 5.15 5.22
CA LYS A 97 20.91 3.95 4.45
C LYS A 97 22.42 3.78 4.45
N LYS A 98 22.90 2.71 5.08
CA LYS A 98 24.28 2.24 4.91
C LYS A 98 24.46 1.86 3.44
N ARG A 99 25.38 2.54 2.76
CA ARG A 99 25.82 2.21 1.40
C ARG A 99 26.73 1.00 1.41
#